data_AF-A0A8T7ESZ1-F1
#
_entry.id   AF-A0A8T7ESZ1-F1
#
_cell.length_a   1.000
_cell.length_b   1.000
_cell.length_c   1.000
_cell.angle_alpha   90.00
_cell.angle_beta   90.00
_cell.angle_gamma   90.00
#
_symmetry.space_group_name_H-M   'P 1'
#
loop_
_entity.id
_entity.type
_entity.pdbx_description
1 polymer ?
#
loop_
_entity_poly.entity_id
_entity_poly.type
_entity_poly.pdbx_seq_one_letter_code
_entity_poly.pdbx_strand_id
1 'polypeptide(L)'
;MTDAKIDIKGVRDGLLILIDENSEWMSAVGELVEKLDKQAAFFAGAKLTINLGSRPVTRHGLSSLKAALDNRKLALSKIMSDSPTTTDAAESLDLRTGPASVAPESDDMGATQRYRTQPFDPNEDTVVGLLVPRTLRSGRSVRSDGHVVVLGDVNAGAEIIAAGDIVIWGCCAARFMPAQSGT
;
A
#
# COMPACT_ATOMS: atom_id res chain seq x y z
N MET A 1 -31.17 4.00 -8.30
CA MET A 1 -30.17 4.73 -7.47
C MET A 1 -29.51 3.68 -6.61
N THR A 2 -28.40 3.12 -7.07
CA THR A 2 -27.79 1.92 -6.47
C THR A 2 -26.71 2.39 -5.51
N ASP A 3 -27.02 2.26 -4.22
CA ASP A 3 -26.24 2.71 -3.09
C ASP A 3 -25.02 1.78 -2.93
N ALA A 4 -23.84 2.22 -3.34
CA ALA A 4 -22.63 1.40 -3.28
C ALA A 4 -22.09 1.34 -1.85
N LYS A 5 -22.57 0.38 -1.06
CA LYS A 5 -22.30 0.23 0.39
C LYS A 5 -20.97 -0.46 0.74
N ILE A 6 -20.18 -0.82 -0.27
CA ILE A 6 -18.91 -1.56 -0.12
C ILE A 6 -17.85 -0.93 -1.00
N ASP A 7 -16.78 -0.45 -0.37
CA ASP A 7 -15.61 0.10 -1.02
C ASP A 7 -14.43 -0.87 -0.90
N ILE A 8 -13.70 -1.08 -1.99
CA ILE A 8 -12.55 -1.98 -2.05
C ILE A 8 -11.34 -1.14 -2.43
N LYS A 9 -10.42 -0.97 -1.48
CA LYS A 9 -9.18 -0.23 -1.65
C LYS A 9 -8.00 -1.20 -1.71
N GLY A 10 -7.16 -1.04 -2.74
CA GLY A 10 -5.86 -1.72 -2.79
C GLY A 10 -4.90 -1.07 -1.80
N VAL A 11 -4.25 -1.88 -0.95
CA VAL A 11 -3.24 -1.45 0.01
C VAL A 11 -1.96 -2.27 -0.18
N ARG A 12 -0.82 -1.80 0.32
CA ARG A 12 0.48 -2.46 0.12
C ARG A 12 0.53 -3.90 0.67
N ASP A 13 -0.20 -4.19 1.74
CA ASP A 13 -0.31 -5.53 2.35
C ASP A 13 -1.58 -6.30 1.91
N GLY A 14 -2.15 -5.94 0.76
CA GLY A 14 -3.27 -6.65 0.13
C GLY A 14 -4.48 -5.78 -0.18
N LEU A 15 -5.65 -6.15 0.31
CA LEU A 15 -6.92 -5.48 0.01
C LEU A 15 -7.60 -5.04 1.29
N LEU A 16 -8.02 -3.79 1.33
CA LEU A 16 -8.84 -3.24 2.38
C LEU A 16 -10.28 -3.12 1.88
N ILE A 17 -11.20 -3.84 2.52
CA ILE A 17 -12.63 -3.70 2.25
C ILE A 17 -13.24 -2.86 3.35
N LEU A 18 -13.99 -1.84 2.97
CA LEU A 18 -14.80 -1.04 3.87
C LEU A 18 -16.26 -1.42 3.65
N ILE A 19 -16.92 -1.87 4.71
CA ILE A 19 -18.34 -2.19 4.71
C ILE A 19 -19.07 -1.11 5.52
N ASP A 20 -20.09 -0.49 4.92
CA ASP A 20 -20.91 0.52 5.59
C ASP A 20 -21.68 -0.10 6.78
N GLU A 21 -21.67 0.60 7.91
CA GLU A 21 -22.30 0.18 9.17
C GLU A 21 -23.84 0.09 9.06
N ASN A 22 -24.45 0.86 8.16
CA ASN A 22 -25.91 0.96 7.98
C ASN A 22 -26.49 -0.12 7.05
N SER A 23 -25.64 -1.01 6.53
CA SER A 23 -26.03 -2.05 5.57
C SER A 23 -26.44 -3.35 6.25
N GLU A 24 -27.40 -4.10 5.71
CA GLU A 24 -27.70 -5.47 6.19
C GLU A 24 -26.55 -6.43 5.89
N TRP A 25 -26.19 -7.29 6.86
CA TRP A 25 -25.01 -8.16 6.78
C TRP A 25 -25.10 -9.14 5.62
N MET A 26 -26.26 -9.77 5.45
CA MET A 26 -26.47 -10.74 4.38
C MET A 26 -26.36 -10.10 3.00
N SER A 27 -26.92 -8.90 2.82
CA SER A 27 -26.81 -8.15 1.57
C SER A 27 -25.35 -7.74 1.32
N ALA A 28 -24.67 -7.20 2.34
CA ALA A 28 -23.30 -6.74 2.22
C ALA A 28 -22.33 -7.89 1.90
N VAL A 29 -22.48 -9.05 2.55
CA VAL A 29 -21.65 -10.23 2.24
C VAL A 29 -21.93 -10.75 0.83
N GLY A 30 -23.20 -10.77 0.41
CA GLY A 30 -23.59 -11.18 -0.95
C GLY A 30 -22.95 -10.28 -2.02
N GLU A 31 -23.05 -8.96 -1.87
CA GLU A 31 -22.44 -8.00 -2.78
C GLU A 31 -20.91 -8.08 -2.76
N LEU A 32 -20.30 -8.26 -1.58
CA LEU A 32 -18.85 -8.43 -1.47
C LEU A 32 -18.38 -9.65 -2.25
N VAL A 33 -19.05 -10.79 -2.06
CA VAL A 33 -18.71 -12.03 -2.76
C VAL A 33 -18.90 -11.85 -4.27
N GLU A 34 -19.99 -11.22 -4.71
CA GLU A 34 -20.22 -10.97 -6.14
C GLU A 34 -19.13 -10.07 -6.76
N LYS A 35 -18.70 -9.02 -6.05
CA LYS A 35 -17.60 -8.15 -6.48
C LYS A 35 -16.27 -8.91 -6.52
N LEU A 36 -15.99 -9.73 -5.51
CA LEU A 36 -14.79 -10.57 -5.46
C LEU A 36 -14.80 -11.59 -6.60
N ASP A 37 -15.95 -12.13 -6.99
CA ASP A 37 -16.07 -13.13 -8.06
C ASP A 37 -15.82 -12.55 -9.43
N LYS A 38 -16.40 -11.38 -9.70
CA LYS A 38 -16.19 -10.63 -10.95
C LYS A 38 -14.71 -10.33 -11.21
N GLN A 39 -13.91 -10.21 -10.16
CA GLN A 39 -12.49 -9.87 -10.22
C GLN A 39 -11.59 -10.93 -9.53
N ALA A 40 -12.04 -12.19 -9.45
CA ALA A 40 -11.36 -13.24 -8.68
C ALA A 40 -9.91 -13.49 -9.14
N ALA A 41 -9.64 -13.33 -10.44
CA ALA A 41 -8.29 -13.45 -11.01
C ALA A 41 -7.33 -12.36 -10.50
N PHE A 42 -7.83 -11.19 -10.12
CA PHE A 42 -7.02 -10.08 -9.59
C PHE A 42 -6.74 -10.24 -8.10
N PHE A 43 -7.64 -10.90 -7.36
CA PHE A 43 -7.53 -11.05 -5.91
C PHE A 43 -6.93 -12.39 -5.45
N ALA A 44 -6.66 -13.33 -6.37
CA ALA A 44 -6.17 -14.66 -6.02
C ALA A 44 -4.86 -14.61 -5.23
N GLY A 45 -4.89 -15.10 -3.98
CA GLY A 45 -3.74 -15.12 -3.07
C GLY A 45 -3.46 -13.80 -2.33
N ALA A 46 -4.31 -12.79 -2.49
CA ALA A 46 -4.18 -11.54 -1.74
C ALA A 46 -4.60 -11.73 -0.26
N LYS A 47 -3.90 -11.02 0.63
CA LYS A 47 -4.33 -10.86 2.02
C LYS A 47 -5.47 -9.84 2.08
N LEU A 48 -6.48 -10.13 2.87
CA LEU A 48 -7.68 -9.32 2.97
C LEU A 48 -7.80 -8.74 4.38
N THR A 49 -7.97 -7.42 4.46
CA THR A 49 -8.33 -6.70 5.69
C THR A 49 -9.75 -6.16 5.54
N ILE A 50 -10.61 -6.39 6.52
CA ILE A 50 -12.01 -5.95 6.47
C ILE A 50 -12.26 -4.96 7.59
N ASN A 51 -12.76 -3.78 7.23
CA ASN A 51 -13.26 -2.78 8.16
C ASN A 51 -14.78 -2.88 8.28
N LEU A 52 -15.22 -3.22 9.48
CA LEU A 52 -16.61 -3.40 9.90
C LEU A 52 -17.12 -2.24 10.75
N GLY A 53 -16.26 -1.27 11.07
CA GLY A 53 -16.59 -0.12 11.91
C GLY A 53 -17.16 -0.55 13.27
N SER A 54 -18.19 0.14 13.71
CA SER A 54 -18.88 -0.08 15.00
C SER A 54 -19.99 -1.15 14.92
N ARG A 55 -20.10 -1.88 13.82
CA ARG A 55 -21.16 -2.87 13.62
C ARG A 55 -20.93 -4.12 14.51
N PRO A 56 -21.94 -4.57 15.27
CA PRO A 56 -21.87 -5.84 15.97
C PRO A 56 -22.07 -7.01 15.00
N VAL A 57 -21.05 -7.84 14.81
CA VAL A 57 -21.09 -9.06 13.99
C VAL A 57 -20.84 -10.27 14.86
N THR A 58 -21.70 -11.28 14.75
CA THR A 58 -21.59 -12.52 15.53
C THR A 58 -20.53 -13.46 14.96
N ARG A 59 -20.06 -14.40 15.80
CA ARG A 59 -19.14 -15.48 15.41
C ARG A 59 -19.61 -16.25 14.17
N HIS A 60 -20.90 -16.57 14.10
CA HIS A 60 -21.48 -17.26 12.94
C HIS A 60 -21.32 -16.44 11.65
N GLY A 61 -21.58 -15.13 11.71
CA GLY A 61 -21.42 -14.24 10.56
C GLY A 61 -19.98 -14.17 10.07
N LEU A 62 -19.02 -13.96 10.98
CA LEU A 62 -17.60 -13.93 10.63
C LEU A 62 -17.09 -15.29 10.13
N SER A 63 -17.55 -16.38 10.71
CA SER A 63 -17.17 -17.73 10.27
C SER A 63 -17.68 -18.03 8.87
N SER A 64 -18.93 -17.65 8.54
CA SER A 64 -19.47 -17.79 7.19
C SER A 64 -18.68 -16.95 6.18
N LEU A 65 -18.30 -15.73 6.55
CA LEU A 65 -17.46 -14.87 5.70
C LEU A 65 -16.06 -15.46 5.49
N LYS A 66 -15.41 -15.92 6.57
CA LYS A 66 -14.11 -16.60 6.51
C LYS A 66 -14.15 -17.81 5.57
N ALA A 67 -15.16 -18.67 5.72
CA ALA A 67 -15.34 -19.83 4.84
C ALA A 67 -15.56 -19.44 3.37
N ALA A 68 -16.34 -18.37 3.12
CA ALA A 68 -16.57 -17.86 1.76
C ALA A 68 -15.28 -17.33 1.12
N LEU A 69 -14.38 -16.73 1.91
CA LEU A 69 -13.08 -16.24 1.46
C LEU A 69 -12.06 -17.38 1.25
N ASP A 70 -12.00 -18.34 2.17
CA ASP A 70 -11.09 -19.49 2.10
C ASP A 70 -11.34 -20.33 0.84
N ASN A 71 -12.61 -20.55 0.48
CA ASN A 71 -13.01 -21.24 -0.76
C ASN A 71 -12.46 -20.57 -2.03
N ARG A 72 -12.11 -19.28 -1.95
CA ARG A 72 -11.62 -18.47 -3.07
C ARG A 72 -10.12 -18.18 -2.99
N LYS A 73 -9.38 -18.87 -2.10
CA LYS A 73 -7.95 -18.65 -1.85
C LYS A 73 -7.62 -17.21 -1.42
N LEU A 74 -8.55 -16.56 -0.72
CA LEU A 74 -8.34 -15.24 -0.11
C LEU A 74 -8.02 -15.44 1.36
N ALA A 75 -6.88 -14.93 1.81
CA ALA A 75 -6.47 -15.06 3.20
C ALA A 75 -6.98 -13.85 4.00
N LEU A 76 -7.99 -14.04 4.84
CA LEU A 76 -8.43 -13.01 5.78
C LEU A 76 -7.34 -12.78 6.84
N SER A 77 -6.61 -11.66 6.74
CA SER A 77 -5.47 -11.38 7.62
C SER A 77 -5.87 -10.61 8.87
N LYS A 78 -6.79 -9.63 8.73
CA LYS A 78 -7.14 -8.71 9.82
C LYS A 78 -8.59 -8.25 9.73
N ILE A 79 -9.24 -8.12 10.88
CA ILE A 79 -10.53 -7.47 11.03
C ILE A 79 -10.34 -6.17 11.81
N MET A 80 -10.94 -5.10 11.30
CA MET A 80 -10.95 -3.78 11.88
C MET A 80 -12.37 -3.46 12.37
N SER A 81 -12.55 -3.36 13.68
CA SER A 81 -13.86 -3.06 14.28
C SER A 81 -13.69 -2.37 15.63
N ASP A 82 -14.62 -1.47 15.93
CA ASP A 82 -14.73 -0.79 17.23
C ASP A 82 -15.80 -1.45 18.13
N SER A 83 -16.49 -2.48 17.63
CA SER A 83 -17.55 -3.18 18.38
C SER A 83 -16.99 -4.36 19.18
N PRO A 84 -17.24 -4.43 20.50
CA PRO A 84 -16.70 -5.50 21.35
C PRO A 84 -17.20 -6.89 20.93
N THR A 85 -18.45 -7.02 20.49
CA THR A 85 -18.99 -8.30 20.00
C THR A 85 -18.25 -8.85 18.78
N THR A 86 -17.76 -7.95 17.93
CA THR A 86 -17.02 -8.32 16.71
C THR A 86 -15.58 -8.69 17.04
N THR A 87 -14.97 -7.98 17.98
CA THR A 87 -13.64 -8.28 18.52
C THR A 87 -13.62 -9.67 19.18
N ASP A 88 -14.57 -9.95 20.07
CA ASP A 88 -14.71 -11.25 20.74
C ASP A 88 -14.93 -12.39 19.72
N ALA A 89 -15.74 -12.14 18.70
CA ALA A 89 -16.03 -13.08 17.63
C ALA A 89 -14.83 -13.34 16.69
N ALA A 90 -13.96 -12.35 16.50
CA ALA A 90 -12.76 -12.47 15.69
C ALA A 90 -11.61 -13.17 16.44
N GLU A 91 -11.41 -12.86 17.73
CA GLU A 91 -10.45 -13.54 18.60
C GLU A 91 -10.77 -15.04 18.69
N SER A 92 -12.06 -15.33 18.87
CA SER A 92 -12.68 -16.65 18.78
C SER A 92 -12.39 -17.47 17.51
N LEU A 93 -11.95 -16.82 16.42
CA LEU A 93 -11.66 -17.42 15.11
C LEU A 93 -10.17 -17.34 14.74
N ASP A 94 -9.31 -17.01 15.71
CA ASP A 94 -7.87 -16.75 15.57
C ASP A 94 -7.54 -15.68 14.52
N LEU A 95 -8.40 -14.67 14.38
CA LEU A 95 -8.22 -13.56 13.45
C LEU A 95 -7.57 -12.37 14.16
N ARG A 96 -6.60 -11.72 13.50
CA ARG A 96 -6.00 -10.49 14.05
C ARG A 96 -7.05 -9.38 14.08
N THR A 97 -7.26 -8.77 15.24
CA THR A 97 -8.17 -7.62 15.41
C THR A 97 -7.37 -6.31 15.51
N GLY A 98 -7.99 -5.20 15.12
CA GLY A 98 -7.46 -3.87 15.37
C GLY A 98 -8.57 -2.83 15.40
N PRO A 99 -8.33 -1.65 15.99
CA PRO A 99 -9.32 -0.57 16.02
C PRO A 99 -9.67 -0.12 14.60
N ALA A 100 -10.93 0.21 14.32
CA ALA A 100 -11.41 0.56 12.99
C ALA A 100 -10.82 1.87 12.45
N SER A 101 -10.29 2.71 13.34
CA SER A 101 -9.63 3.99 13.01
C SER A 101 -8.16 3.83 12.59
N VAL A 102 -7.49 2.73 12.94
CA VAL A 102 -6.07 2.54 12.59
C VAL A 102 -6.00 1.87 11.22
N ALA A 103 -5.99 2.69 10.16
CA ALA A 103 -5.62 2.26 8.81
C ALA A 103 -4.40 1.33 8.90
N PRO A 104 -4.36 0.21 8.13
CA PRO A 104 -3.31 -0.78 8.25
C PRO A 104 -1.97 -0.07 8.25
N GLU A 105 -1.28 -0.14 9.39
CA GLU A 105 0.00 0.49 9.62
C GLU A 105 0.88 0.06 8.45
N SER A 106 1.22 1.05 7.64
CA SER A 106 2.18 0.84 6.57
C SER A 106 3.47 0.54 7.32
N ASP A 107 3.94 -0.71 7.27
CA ASP A 107 5.30 -1.11 7.68
C ASP A 107 6.37 -0.47 6.77
N ASP A 108 6.23 0.83 6.46
CA ASP A 108 7.13 1.66 5.68
C ASP A 108 7.80 2.73 6.57
N MET A 109 8.00 2.40 7.84
CA MET A 109 8.61 3.28 8.85
C MET A 109 10.14 3.40 8.71
N GLY A 110 10.68 3.19 7.49
CA GLY A 110 12.12 3.30 7.22
C GLY A 110 12.48 4.20 6.04
N ALA A 111 11.69 4.17 4.95
CA ALA A 111 12.06 4.85 3.71
C ALA A 111 11.31 6.17 3.47
N THR A 112 10.03 6.26 3.84
CA THR A 112 9.20 7.45 3.57
C THR A 112 9.26 8.52 4.66
N GLN A 113 9.86 8.24 5.82
CA GLN A 113 9.95 9.19 6.93
C GLN A 113 11.03 10.27 6.71
N ARG A 114 12.08 10.00 5.91
CA ARG A 114 13.15 10.98 5.62
C ARG A 114 12.66 12.22 4.86
N TYR A 115 11.61 12.07 4.05
CA TYR A 115 11.14 13.14 3.16
C TYR A 115 9.87 13.84 3.67
N ARG A 116 9.32 13.41 4.82
CA ARG A 116 8.15 14.05 5.42
C ARG A 116 8.58 15.23 6.27
N THR A 117 8.80 16.37 5.61
CA THR A 117 8.92 17.71 6.21
C THR A 117 9.91 17.79 7.37
N GLN A 118 11.18 17.53 7.09
CA GLN A 118 12.24 18.02 7.97
C GLN A 118 12.29 19.56 7.79
N PRO A 119 12.24 20.36 8.87
CA PRO A 119 12.46 21.79 8.77
C PRO A 119 13.81 22.04 8.11
N PHE A 120 13.87 22.97 7.15
CA PHE A 120 15.13 23.38 6.54
C PHE A 120 16.05 23.92 7.65
N ASP A 121 17.16 23.24 7.92
CA ASP A 121 18.21 23.73 8.80
C ASP A 121 19.28 24.45 7.95
N PRO A 122 19.43 25.78 8.09
CA PRO A 122 20.41 26.55 7.32
C PRO A 122 21.88 26.20 7.65
N ASN A 123 22.13 25.37 8.69
CA ASN A 123 23.47 24.91 9.07
C ASN A 123 23.75 23.46 8.62
N GLU A 124 22.91 22.86 7.77
CA GLU A 124 23.20 21.55 7.18
C GLU A 124 24.47 21.60 6.32
N ASP A 125 25.29 20.55 6.44
CA ASP A 125 26.46 20.38 5.59
C ASP A 125 26.04 20.36 4.12
N THR A 126 26.64 21.24 3.31
CA THR A 126 26.34 21.28 1.87
C THR A 126 26.89 20.03 1.21
N VAL A 127 26.01 19.13 0.79
CA VAL A 127 26.37 17.97 -0.01
C VAL A 127 26.45 18.37 -1.49
N VAL A 128 27.56 18.04 -2.16
CA VAL A 128 27.73 18.32 -3.58
C VAL A 128 26.73 17.48 -4.40
N GLY A 129 25.92 18.14 -5.23
CA GLY A 129 24.96 17.51 -6.12
C GLY A 129 25.27 17.78 -7.59
N LEU A 130 25.04 16.79 -8.45
CA LEU A 130 25.13 16.93 -9.90
C LEU A 130 23.77 17.31 -10.49
N LEU A 131 23.66 18.52 -11.05
CA LEU A 131 22.48 18.96 -11.79
C LEU A 131 22.60 18.64 -13.28
N VAL A 132 21.65 17.88 -13.81
CA VAL A 132 21.54 17.51 -15.23
C VAL A 132 20.28 18.15 -15.83
N PRO A 133 20.38 19.38 -16.39
CA PRO A 133 19.23 20.09 -16.95
C PRO A 133 18.96 19.66 -18.40
N ARG A 134 18.81 18.35 -18.64
CA ARG A 134 18.55 17.77 -19.96
C ARG A 134 18.01 16.35 -19.86
N THR A 135 17.31 15.91 -20.90
CA THR A 135 16.89 14.52 -21.06
C THR A 135 18.08 13.56 -21.15
N LEU A 136 18.05 12.48 -20.37
CA LEU A 136 18.97 11.37 -20.46
C LEU A 136 18.45 10.33 -21.46
N ARG A 137 19.13 10.22 -22.60
CA ARG A 137 18.78 9.27 -23.67
C ARG A 137 19.40 7.90 -23.39
N SER A 138 18.85 6.87 -24.06
CA SER A 138 19.37 5.50 -24.03
C SER A 138 20.88 5.45 -24.28
N GLY A 139 21.60 4.63 -23.51
CA GLY A 139 23.04 4.44 -23.62
C GLY A 139 23.90 5.49 -22.90
N ARG A 140 23.31 6.47 -22.22
CA ARG A 140 24.04 7.44 -21.40
C ARG A 140 24.11 6.99 -19.94
N SER A 141 25.30 7.05 -19.35
CA SER A 141 25.52 6.80 -17.91
C SER A 141 25.94 8.10 -17.22
N VAL A 142 25.31 8.42 -16.10
CA VAL A 142 25.62 9.56 -15.23
C VAL A 142 26.10 9.02 -13.89
N ARG A 143 27.28 9.44 -13.43
CA ARG A 143 27.86 9.02 -12.16
C ARG A 143 28.19 10.23 -11.28
N SER A 144 27.82 10.16 -10.01
CA SER A 144 28.11 11.17 -8.99
C SER A 144 28.37 10.52 -7.63
N ASP A 145 29.34 11.03 -6.89
CA ASP A 145 29.63 10.60 -5.51
C ASP A 145 28.76 11.34 -4.46
N GLY A 146 27.83 12.18 -4.92
CA GLY A 146 26.81 12.84 -4.09
C GLY A 146 25.41 12.66 -4.66
N HIS A 147 24.57 13.68 -4.57
CA HIS A 147 23.22 13.66 -5.12
C HIS A 147 23.23 13.84 -6.65
N VAL A 148 22.18 13.37 -7.33
CA VAL A 148 21.95 13.64 -8.76
C VAL A 148 20.54 14.21 -8.93
N VAL A 149 20.42 15.37 -9.58
CA VAL A 149 19.15 16.00 -9.93
C VAL A 149 19.04 16.08 -11.43
N VAL A 150 18.04 15.43 -12.03
CA VAL A 150 17.75 15.51 -13.46
C VAL A 150 16.53 16.39 -13.68
N LEU A 151 16.70 17.49 -14.41
CA LEU A 151 15.58 18.31 -14.90
C LEU A 151 15.31 17.92 -16.35
N GLY A 152 14.46 16.93 -16.54
CA GLY A 152 14.15 16.34 -17.84
C GLY A 152 13.86 14.85 -17.77
N ASP A 153 13.48 14.28 -18.91
CA ASP A 153 13.12 12.86 -19.00
C ASP A 153 14.35 11.94 -18.92
N VAL A 154 14.15 10.71 -18.48
CA VAL A 154 15.17 9.67 -18.43
C VAL A 154 14.64 8.45 -19.20
N ASN A 155 15.14 8.29 -20.43
CA ASN A 155 14.69 7.27 -21.37
C ASN A 155 15.21 5.86 -20.99
N ALA A 156 14.50 4.83 -21.47
CA ALA A 156 14.91 3.44 -21.31
C ALA A 156 16.34 3.20 -21.83
N GLY A 157 17.18 2.61 -20.97
CA GLY A 157 18.60 2.35 -21.25
C GLY A 157 19.56 3.48 -20.89
N ALA A 158 19.09 4.59 -20.33
CA ALA A 158 19.95 5.47 -19.55
C ALA A 158 20.24 4.85 -18.17
N GLU A 159 21.38 5.21 -17.59
CA GLU A 159 21.84 4.75 -16.28
C GLU A 159 22.24 5.94 -15.42
N ILE A 160 21.83 5.92 -14.15
CA ILE A 160 22.20 6.92 -13.16
C ILE A 160 22.75 6.18 -11.95
N ILE A 161 23.98 6.53 -11.56
CA ILE A 161 24.71 5.99 -10.41
C ILE A 161 25.01 7.17 -9.47
N ALA A 162 24.40 7.16 -8.29
CA ALA A 162 24.62 8.17 -7.26
C ALA A 162 24.94 7.49 -5.93
N ALA A 163 25.83 8.11 -5.14
CA ALA A 163 26.04 7.68 -3.75
C ALA A 163 24.99 8.30 -2.81
N GLY A 164 24.47 9.48 -3.15
CA GLY A 164 23.33 10.11 -2.48
C GLY A 164 22.01 9.89 -3.22
N ASP A 165 21.04 10.74 -2.93
CA ASP A 165 19.71 10.71 -3.55
C ASP A 165 19.71 11.06 -5.05
N ILE A 166 18.77 10.46 -5.78
CA ILE A 166 18.49 10.74 -7.19
C ILE A 166 17.10 11.38 -7.30
N VAL A 167 17.04 12.61 -7.80
CA VAL A 167 15.80 13.36 -8.04
C VAL A 167 15.61 13.50 -9.55
N ILE A 168 14.47 13.07 -10.07
CA ILE A 168 14.11 13.25 -11.47
C ILE A 168 12.85 14.10 -11.56
N TRP A 169 12.98 15.24 -12.21
CA TRP A 169 11.88 16.12 -12.56
C TRP A 169 11.53 15.90 -14.04
N GLY A 170 10.81 14.81 -14.32
CA GLY A 170 10.45 14.39 -15.69
C GLY A 170 9.90 12.96 -15.74
N CYS A 171 9.69 12.42 -16.95
CA CYS A 171 9.27 11.03 -17.16
C CYS A 171 10.45 10.07 -17.04
N CYS A 172 10.30 8.97 -16.27
CA CYS A 172 11.37 8.00 -16.05
C CYS A 172 10.99 6.60 -16.55
N ALA A 173 11.81 6.06 -17.45
CA ALA A 173 11.76 4.67 -17.92
C ALA A 173 13.10 3.93 -17.75
N ALA A 174 14.03 4.50 -16.97
CA ALA A 174 15.39 4.01 -16.80
C ALA A 174 15.58 3.03 -15.63
N ARG A 175 16.77 2.42 -15.59
CA ARG A 175 17.20 1.48 -14.53
C ARG A 175 18.12 2.21 -13.55
N PHE A 176 17.93 1.94 -12.25
CA PHE A 176 18.73 2.51 -11.18
C PHE A 176 19.60 1.44 -10.51
N MET A 177 20.83 1.79 -10.18
CA MET A 177 21.73 0.94 -9.40
C MET A 177 22.32 1.76 -8.25
N PRO A 178 22.35 1.23 -7.02
CA PRO A 178 23.13 1.83 -5.96
C PRO A 178 24.61 1.82 -6.35
N ALA A 179 25.36 2.88 -6.00
CA ALA A 179 26.79 2.90 -6.18
C ALA A 179 27.41 1.69 -5.43
N GLN A 180 28.04 0.77 -6.17
CA GLN A 180 28.81 -0.29 -5.54
C GLN A 180 30.04 0.36 -4.90
N SER A 181 30.18 0.21 -3.58
CA SER A 181 31.37 0.63 -2.84
C SER A 181 32.57 -0.18 -3.34
N GLY A 182 33.37 0.42 -4.22
CA GLY A 182 34.68 -0.09 -4.58
C GLY A 182 35.60 -0.02 -3.36
N THR A 183 36.29 -1.11 -3.08
CA THR A 183 37.36 -1.24 -2.10
C THR A 183 38.64 -0.58 -2.59
#